data_AF-A0A836P447-F1
#
_entry.id   AF-A0A836P447-F1
#
_cell.length_a   1.000
_cell.length_b   1.000
_cell.length_c   1.000
_cell.angle_alpha   90.00
_cell.angle_beta   90.00
_cell.angle_gamma   90.00
#
_symmetry.space_group_name_H-M   'P 1'
#
loop_
_entity.id
_entity.type
_entity.pdbx_description
1 polymer ?
#
loop_
_entity_poly.entity_id
_entity_poly.type
_entity_poly.pdbx_seq_one_letter_code
_entity_poly.pdbx_strand_id
1 'polypeptide(L)'
;MIERDPSQRTRNPIACLCNAVDAGDSLILFLEGTRNPDDGVLPFKSGLYHLARQRPELEFVPVCIDNLKRVMPKGKWLPLPLLCTTTFGVPLRLDADETNDAFLARAREALLASSPDQLEARA
;
A
#
# COMPACT_ATOMS: atom_id res chain seq x y z
N MET A 1 4.31 9.35 -13.85
CA MET A 1 4.65 7.97 -13.45
C MET A 1 6.00 8.01 -12.76
N ILE A 2 6.17 7.36 -11.59
CA ILE A 2 7.42 7.44 -10.81
C ILE A 2 8.40 6.39 -11.31
N GLU A 3 9.63 6.80 -11.61
CA GLU A 3 10.69 5.91 -12.07
C GLU A 3 11.21 5.03 -10.92
N ARG A 4 11.14 3.71 -11.10
CA ARG A 4 11.42 2.73 -10.03
C ARG A 4 12.70 1.95 -10.24
N ASP A 5 13.26 1.95 -11.45
CA ASP A 5 14.51 1.26 -11.78
C ASP A 5 15.72 2.03 -11.18
N PRO A 6 16.49 1.44 -10.25
CA PRO A 6 17.66 2.09 -9.67
C PRO A 6 18.71 2.53 -10.70
N SER A 7 18.81 1.80 -11.82
CA SER A 7 19.79 2.06 -12.88
C SER A 7 19.39 3.20 -13.82
N GLN A 8 18.10 3.57 -13.84
CA GLN A 8 17.56 4.65 -14.68
C GLN A 8 17.16 5.89 -13.86
N ARG A 9 17.41 5.88 -12.53
CA ARG A 9 17.05 6.98 -11.62
C ARG A 9 17.89 8.23 -11.89
N THR A 10 17.33 9.16 -12.64
CA THR A 10 17.80 10.55 -12.73
C THR A 10 17.20 11.45 -11.65
N ARG A 11 16.13 11.02 -10.96
CA ARG A 11 15.47 11.79 -9.89
C ARG A 11 15.18 10.92 -8.67
N ASN A 12 15.25 11.53 -7.48
CA ASN A 12 14.89 10.88 -6.23
C ASN A 12 13.36 10.63 -6.20
N PRO A 13 12.89 9.38 -6.19
CA PRO A 13 11.45 9.08 -6.24
C PRO A 13 10.71 9.56 -5.00
N ILE A 14 11.36 9.61 -3.83
CA ILE A 14 10.74 10.14 -2.61
C ILE A 14 10.49 11.64 -2.74
N ALA A 15 11.44 12.39 -3.31
CA ALA A 15 11.24 13.81 -3.55
C ALA A 15 10.05 14.08 -4.49
N CYS A 16 9.83 13.21 -5.48
CA CYS A 16 8.64 13.30 -6.34
C CYS A 16 7.34 13.04 -5.56
N LEU A 17 7.33 12.09 -4.62
CA LEU A 17 6.18 11.82 -3.76
C LEU A 17 5.90 13.02 -2.84
N CYS A 18 6.93 13.57 -2.21
CA CYS A 18 6.82 14.75 -1.35
C CYS A 18 6.25 15.95 -2.10
N ASN A 19 6.75 16.24 -3.32
CA ASN A 19 6.23 17.35 -4.10
C ASN A 19 4.75 17.19 -4.47
N ALA A 20 4.27 15.97 -4.70
CA ALA A 20 2.87 15.72 -5.01
C ALA A 20 1.97 15.97 -3.79
N VAL A 21 2.34 15.43 -2.61
CA VAL A 21 1.57 15.68 -1.39
C VAL A 21 1.62 17.15 -0.96
N ASP A 22 2.76 17.83 -1.15
CA ASP A 22 2.89 19.26 -0.87
C ASP A 22 2.02 20.13 -1.79
N ALA A 23 1.74 19.63 -3.01
CA ALA A 23 0.80 20.25 -3.93
C ALA A 23 -0.69 19.97 -3.59
N GLY A 24 -0.95 19.16 -2.56
CA GLY A 24 -2.30 18.75 -2.15
C GLY A 24 -2.82 17.49 -2.85
N ASP A 25 -1.99 16.77 -3.61
CA ASP A 25 -2.41 15.55 -4.29
C ASP A 25 -2.57 14.37 -3.30
N SER A 26 -3.53 13.49 -3.59
CA SER A 26 -3.67 12.20 -2.92
C SER A 26 -2.84 11.13 -3.62
N LEU A 27 -2.15 10.30 -2.84
CA LEU A 27 -1.28 9.23 -3.37
C LEU A 27 -1.80 7.84 -3.06
N ILE A 28 -1.73 6.95 -4.04
CA ILE A 28 -1.98 5.51 -3.86
C ILE A 28 -0.64 4.77 -4.03
N LEU A 29 -0.24 4.04 -2.99
CA LEU A 29 1.03 3.33 -2.92
C LEU A 29 0.81 1.81 -2.80
N PHE A 30 1.36 1.05 -3.75
CA PHE A 30 1.41 -0.41 -3.67
C PHE A 30 2.75 -0.84 -3.07
N LEU A 31 2.75 -1.09 -1.76
CA LEU A 31 3.96 -1.23 -0.95
C LEU A 31 4.74 -2.52 -1.20
N GLU A 32 4.08 -3.52 -1.73
CA GLU A 32 4.67 -4.76 -2.23
C GLU A 32 5.46 -4.53 -3.55
N GLY A 33 5.00 -3.60 -4.39
CA GLY A 33 5.61 -3.26 -5.68
C GLY A 33 5.35 -4.26 -6.80
N THR A 34 4.68 -5.37 -6.55
CA THR A 34 4.23 -6.38 -7.54
C THR A 34 2.82 -6.87 -7.19
N ARG A 35 2.18 -7.60 -8.11
CA ARG A 35 0.96 -8.35 -7.78
C ARG A 35 1.39 -9.69 -7.17
N ASN A 36 0.98 -10.00 -5.95
CA ASN A 36 1.24 -11.32 -5.37
C ASN A 36 0.39 -12.37 -6.09
N PRO A 37 0.98 -13.36 -6.78
CA PRO A 37 0.23 -14.49 -7.30
C PRO A 37 -0.30 -15.38 -6.16
N ASP A 38 0.39 -15.43 -5.02
CA ASP A 38 0.11 -16.34 -3.90
C ASP A 38 -0.74 -15.67 -2.81
N ASP A 39 -1.15 -16.44 -1.80
CA ASP A 39 -1.98 -15.94 -0.70
C ASP A 39 -1.12 -15.21 0.34
N GLY A 40 -1.48 -13.95 0.60
CA GLY A 40 -0.85 -13.11 1.63
C GLY A 40 -0.29 -11.79 1.13
N VAL A 41 0.13 -10.95 2.08
CA VAL A 41 0.73 -9.63 1.85
C VAL A 41 2.25 -9.75 1.96
N LEU A 42 2.98 -9.43 0.88
CA LEU A 42 4.44 -9.40 0.88
C LEU A 42 5.00 -8.28 1.79
N PRO A 43 6.27 -8.36 2.20
CA PRO A 43 6.90 -7.31 2.98
C PRO A 43 6.80 -5.94 2.31
N PHE A 44 6.46 -4.93 3.10
CA PHE A 44 6.39 -3.55 2.61
C PHE A 44 7.79 -2.99 2.35
N LYS A 45 7.92 -2.17 1.32
CA LYS A 45 9.17 -1.47 0.99
C LYS A 45 9.35 -0.21 1.85
N SER A 46 10.60 0.07 2.20
CA SER A 46 11.03 1.21 3.04
C SER A 46 10.67 2.61 2.49
N GLY A 47 10.26 2.71 1.22
CA GLY A 47 9.83 3.99 0.64
C GLY A 47 8.68 4.65 1.40
N LEU A 48 7.81 3.86 2.05
CA LEU A 48 6.74 4.39 2.91
C LEU A 48 7.31 5.14 4.11
N TYR A 49 8.25 4.52 4.83
CA TYR A 49 8.90 5.12 6.00
C TYR A 49 9.63 6.42 5.63
N HIS A 50 10.33 6.44 4.50
CA HIS A 50 11.04 7.65 4.05
C HIS A 50 10.11 8.81 3.73
N LEU A 51 8.93 8.55 3.14
CA LEU A 51 7.91 9.56 2.91
C LEU A 51 7.33 10.05 4.25
N ALA A 52 6.94 9.13 5.12
CA ALA A 52 6.37 9.45 6.43
C ALA A 52 7.31 10.26 7.32
N ARG A 53 8.62 9.99 7.27
CA ARG A 53 9.63 10.74 8.02
C ARG A 53 9.86 12.14 7.49
N GLN A 54 9.72 12.36 6.17
CA GLN A 54 9.83 13.69 5.57
C GLN A 54 8.57 14.53 5.78
N ARG A 55 7.42 13.87 5.92
CA ARG A 55 6.09 14.48 6.07
C ARG A 55 5.31 13.76 7.18
N PRO A 56 5.71 13.94 8.46
CA PRO A 56 5.09 13.25 9.61
C PRO A 56 3.61 13.62 9.83
N GLU A 57 3.16 14.73 9.24
CA GLU A 57 1.77 15.18 9.23
C GLU A 57 0.84 14.31 8.37
N LEU A 58 1.38 13.50 7.46
CA LEU A 58 0.58 12.68 6.56
C LEU A 58 -0.07 11.50 7.27
N GLU A 59 -1.31 11.24 6.88
CA GLU A 59 -2.05 10.04 7.25
C GLU A 59 -1.93 8.97 6.17
N PHE A 60 -1.51 7.78 6.59
CA PHE A 60 -1.42 6.59 5.75
C PHE A 60 -2.62 5.71 6.03
N VAL A 61 -3.55 5.64 5.08
CA VAL A 61 -4.77 4.83 5.21
C VAL A 61 -4.52 3.44 4.59
N PRO A 62 -4.57 2.36 5.38
CA PRO A 62 -4.51 1.00 4.83
C PRO A 62 -5.75 0.72 3.98
N VAL A 63 -5.55 0.19 2.78
CA VAL A 63 -6.66 -0.16 1.88
C VAL A 63 -6.51 -1.60 1.43
N CYS A 64 -7.35 -2.49 1.96
CA CYS A 64 -7.44 -3.86 1.50
C CYS A 64 -8.39 -3.94 0.30
N ILE A 65 -7.95 -4.58 -0.78
CA ILE A 65 -8.79 -4.81 -1.96
C ILE A 65 -8.90 -6.32 -2.17
N ASP A 66 -10.11 -6.84 -2.03
CA ASP A 66 -10.41 -8.25 -2.20
C ASP A 66 -11.07 -8.53 -3.56
N ASN A 67 -10.97 -9.79 -3.99
CA ASN A 67 -11.61 -10.37 -5.18
C ASN A 67 -11.05 -9.93 -6.55
N LEU A 68 -9.98 -9.10 -6.57
CA LEU A 68 -9.30 -8.69 -7.81
C LEU A 68 -8.77 -9.89 -8.63
N LYS A 69 -8.30 -10.96 -7.97
CA LYS A 69 -7.76 -12.16 -8.62
C LYS A 69 -8.82 -12.91 -9.43
N ARG A 70 -10.09 -12.86 -9.03
CA ARG A 70 -11.19 -13.60 -9.67
C ARG A 70 -11.84 -12.80 -10.80
N VAL A 71 -11.77 -11.47 -10.75
CA VAL A 71 -12.31 -10.58 -11.81
C VAL A 71 -11.53 -10.73 -13.11
N MET A 72 -10.21 -10.97 -13.06
CA MET A 72 -9.40 -11.17 -14.26
C MET A 72 -8.44 -12.36 -14.12
N PRO A 73 -8.94 -13.61 -14.28
CA PRO A 73 -8.12 -14.81 -14.22
C PRO A 73 -7.07 -14.81 -15.35
N LYS A 74 -5.87 -15.33 -15.07
CA LYS A 74 -4.84 -15.51 -16.11
C LYS A 74 -5.44 -16.29 -17.30
N GLY A 75 -5.35 -15.71 -18.50
CA GLY A 75 -5.79 -16.35 -19.75
C GLY A 75 -7.21 -16.02 -20.22
N LYS A 76 -7.99 -15.19 -19.50
CA LYS A 76 -9.31 -14.73 -19.96
C LYS A 76 -9.30 -13.26 -20.34
N TRP A 77 -9.91 -12.95 -21.49
CA TRP A 77 -9.97 -11.60 -22.07
C TRP A 77 -11.18 -10.80 -21.58
N LEU A 78 -12.18 -11.46 -21.01
CA LEU A 78 -13.40 -10.83 -20.48
C LEU A 78 -13.40 -10.89 -18.95
N PRO A 79 -13.54 -9.75 -18.24
CA PRO A 79 -13.62 -9.74 -16.79
C PRO A 79 -14.92 -10.37 -16.32
N LEU A 80 -14.85 -11.18 -15.25
CA LEU A 80 -16.05 -11.73 -14.64
C LEU A 80 -16.76 -10.64 -13.82
N PRO A 81 -18.10 -10.57 -13.84
CA PRO A 81 -18.87 -9.65 -13.01
C PRO A 81 -18.86 -10.16 -11.56
N LEU A 82 -17.72 -9.99 -10.89
CA LEU A 82 -17.54 -10.32 -9.47
C LEU A 82 -17.46 -9.03 -8.67
N LEU A 83 -18.03 -9.06 -7.46
CA LEU A 83 -18.00 -7.97 -6.51
C LEU A 83 -16.55 -7.76 -6.02
N CYS A 84 -15.93 -6.65 -6.38
CA CYS A 84 -14.71 -6.19 -5.71
C CYS A 84 -15.11 -5.50 -4.40
N THR A 85 -14.54 -5.94 -3.29
CA THR A 85 -14.71 -5.27 -2.00
C THR A 85 -13.43 -4.48 -1.70
N THR A 86 -13.59 -3.24 -1.25
CA THR A 86 -12.48 -2.42 -0.78
C THR A 86 -12.78 -1.95 0.64
N THR A 87 -11.87 -2.26 1.55
CA THR A 87 -12.00 -1.92 2.98
C THR A 87 -10.91 -0.93 3.35
N PHE A 88 -11.30 0.18 3.96
CA PHE A 88 -10.40 1.20 4.47
C PHE A 88 -10.16 0.94 5.96
N GLY A 89 -8.90 0.82 6.35
CA GLY A 89 -8.46 0.67 7.72
C GLY A 89 -8.36 2.00 8.46
N VAL A 90 -7.93 1.92 9.73
CA VAL A 90 -7.67 3.10 10.56
C VAL A 90 -6.42 3.83 10.02
N PRO A 91 -6.46 5.16 9.85
CA PRO A 91 -5.29 5.93 9.43
C PRO A 91 -4.12 5.79 10.41
N LEU A 92 -2.91 5.76 9.87
CA LEU A 92 -1.66 5.63 10.62
C LEU A 92 -0.77 6.86 10.36
N ARG A 93 -0.03 7.28 11.37
CA ARG A 93 1.08 8.25 11.24
C ARG A 93 2.36 7.61 11.75
N LEU A 94 3.50 8.13 11.33
CA LEU A 94 4.80 7.70 11.86
C LEU A 94 4.99 8.30 13.26
N ASP A 95 5.29 7.46 14.25
CA ASP A 95 5.60 7.97 15.59
C ASP A 95 7.04 8.50 15.66
N ALA A 96 7.29 9.46 16.56
CA ALA A 96 8.54 10.24 16.58
C ALA A 96 9.83 9.38 16.67
N ASP A 97 9.77 8.28 17.42
CA ASP A 97 10.90 7.37 17.66
C ASP A 97 10.73 6.00 16.98
N GLU A 98 9.78 5.89 16.04
CA GLU A 98 9.49 4.62 15.39
C GLU A 98 10.58 4.26 14.36
N THR A 99 11.06 3.02 14.46
CA THR A 99 12.03 2.48 13.51
C THR A 99 11.34 2.12 12.19
N ASN A 100 12.13 2.01 11.12
CA ASN A 100 11.62 1.62 9.81
C ASN A 100 10.87 0.29 9.88
N ASP A 101 11.49 -0.73 10.48
CA ASP A 101 10.91 -2.07 10.56
C ASP A 101 9.63 -2.10 11.40
N ALA A 102 9.59 -1.36 12.51
CA ALA A 102 8.40 -1.27 13.36
C ALA A 102 7.23 -0.61 12.63
N PHE A 103 7.48 0.51 11.95
CA PHE A 103 6.45 1.21 11.18
C PHE A 103 5.92 0.36 10.03
N LEU A 104 6.80 -0.30 9.27
CA LEU A 104 6.38 -1.17 8.18
C LEU A 104 5.59 -2.39 8.67
N ALA A 105 5.99 -2.98 9.80
CA ALA A 105 5.27 -4.08 10.42
C ALA A 105 3.87 -3.65 10.86
N ARG A 106 3.76 -2.52 11.57
CA ARG A 106 2.48 -1.97 12.03
C ARG A 106 1.56 -1.59 10.86
N ALA A 107 2.11 -0.98 9.80
CA ALA A 107 1.35 -0.67 8.60
C ALA A 107 0.83 -1.94 7.90
N ARG A 108 1.64 -3.01 7.88
CA ARG A 108 1.22 -4.31 7.34
C ARG A 108 0.14 -4.96 8.19
N GLU A 109 0.27 -4.95 9.50
CA GLU A 109 -0.73 -5.47 10.43
C GLU A 109 -2.07 -4.74 10.31
N ALA A 110 -2.04 -3.41 10.21
CA ALA A 110 -3.25 -2.62 10.00
C ALA A 110 -3.93 -2.93 8.66
N LEU A 111 -3.15 -3.18 7.60
CA LEU A 111 -3.70 -3.64 6.32
C LEU A 111 -4.36 -5.01 6.46
N LEU A 112 -3.69 -5.97 7.11
CA LEU A 112 -4.23 -7.32 7.33
C LEU A 112 -5.49 -7.30 8.18
N ALA A 113 -5.54 -6.46 9.22
CA ALA A 113 -6.72 -6.29 10.07
C ALA A 113 -7.93 -5.69 9.32
N SER A 114 -7.70 -4.98 8.22
CA SER A 114 -8.76 -4.48 7.33
C SER A 114 -9.25 -5.51 6.30
N SER A 115 -8.64 -6.70 6.25
CA SER A 115 -9.06 -7.75 5.32
C SER A 115 -10.41 -8.36 5.72
N PRO A 116 -11.37 -8.51 4.79
CA PRO A 116 -12.67 -9.11 5.08
C PRO A 116 -12.58 -10.56 5.59
N ASP A 117 -11.58 -11.34 5.16
CA ASP A 117 -11.36 -12.72 5.66
C ASP A 117 -11.12 -12.78 7.18
N GLN A 118 -10.57 -11.71 7.77
CA GLN A 118 -10.35 -11.60 9.22
C GLN A 118 -11.62 -11.15 9.97
N LEU A 119 -12.59 -10.52 9.28
CA LEU A 119 -13.89 -10.16 9.83
C LEU A 119 -14.81 -11.38 9.94
N GLU A 120 -14.79 -12.28 8.96
CA GLU A 120 -15.55 -13.54 9.02
C GLU A 120 -15.02 -14.50 10.09
N ALA A 121 -13.70 -14.52 10.35
CA ALA A 121 -13.11 -15.33 11.42
C ALA A 121 -13.38 -14.82 12.85
N ARG A 122 -13.99 -13.63 13.00
CA ARG A 122 -14.33 -12.99 14.28
C ARG A 122 -15.84 -12.96 14.57
N ALA A 123 -16.67 -13.51 13.66
CA ALA A 123 -18.12 -13.65 13.80
C ALA A 123 -18.49 -15.08 14.22
#